data_AF-A0A314XKL6-F1
#
_entry.id   AF-A0A314XKL6-F1
#
_cell.length_a   1.000
_cell.length_b   1.000
_cell.length_c   1.000
_cell.angle_alpha   90.00
_cell.angle_beta   90.00
_cell.angle_gamma   90.00
#
_symmetry.space_group_name_H-M   'P 1'
#
loop_
_entity.id
_entity.type
_entity.pdbx_description
1 polymer ?
#
loop_
_entity_poly.entity_id
_entity_poly.type
_entity_poly.pdbx_seq_one_letter_code
_entity_poly.pdbx_strand_id
1 'polypeptide(L)'
;MEAIADHDYEIQNGRSTGCVCLNGAIHWIHETQKVIVVFDVKEETFRVVPLPDEYAQEFHLDNHGHNRVACHASVVEVEGCVGVFADKSLRQNKIVLWILKDYQNLVWAKETITAVMPIREGYVKALGTIHTGELALALHFYGNTPKFDDGPPKLLLYDMESKQYRILDFVFPNNMGVARGIPMKLIASYDDSIVPLK
;
A
#
# COMPACT_ATOMS: atom_id res chain seq x y z
N MET A 1 -6.12 -46.27 4.37
CA MET A 1 -5.76 -45.28 5.40
C MET A 1 -4.59 -44.51 4.83
N GLU A 2 -4.88 -43.51 4.00
CA GLU A 2 -3.86 -42.68 3.35
C GLU A 2 -3.70 -41.40 4.16
N ALA A 3 -2.47 -41.12 4.55
CA ALA A 3 -2.08 -39.92 5.24
C ALA A 3 -2.15 -38.75 4.26
N ILE A 4 -2.99 -37.77 4.56
CA ILE A 4 -3.06 -36.51 3.84
C ILE A 4 -1.81 -35.72 4.27
N ALA A 5 -0.90 -35.49 3.32
CA ALA A 5 0.28 -34.68 3.55
C ALA A 5 -0.15 -33.24 3.85
N ASP A 6 0.24 -32.76 5.02
CA ASP A 6 0.13 -31.37 5.44
C ASP A 6 1.05 -30.55 4.53
N HIS A 7 0.47 -29.71 3.68
CA HIS A 7 1.22 -28.73 2.90
C HIS A 7 1.22 -27.44 3.69
N ASP A 8 2.26 -27.30 4.51
CA ASP A 8 2.71 -26.01 5.04
C ASP A 8 2.79 -25.03 3.87
N TYR A 9 1.83 -24.09 3.82
CA TYR A 9 1.93 -22.93 2.95
C TYR A 9 3.03 -22.05 3.54
N GLU A 10 4.27 -22.24 3.07
CA GLU A 10 5.33 -21.25 3.23
C GLU A 10 4.75 -19.89 2.82
N ILE A 11 4.78 -18.93 3.74
CA ILE A 11 4.53 -17.54 3.45
C ILE A 11 5.66 -17.10 2.52
N GLN A 12 5.49 -17.33 1.22
CA GLN A 12 6.22 -16.57 0.20
C GLN A 12 6.05 -15.11 0.58
N ASN A 13 7.13 -14.31 0.51
CA ASN A 13 7.16 -12.88 0.78
C ASN A 13 6.14 -12.11 -0.09
N GLY A 14 4.86 -12.29 0.21
CA GLY A 14 3.73 -11.62 -0.37
C GLY A 14 3.81 -10.20 0.11
N ARG A 15 4.09 -9.30 -0.82
CA ARG A 15 4.10 -7.86 -0.57
C ARG A 15 2.82 -7.52 0.19
N SER A 16 2.98 -7.15 1.46
CA SER A 16 1.90 -6.86 2.39
C SER A 16 0.89 -5.93 1.74
N THR A 17 -0.33 -6.41 1.52
CA THR A 17 -1.50 -5.56 1.39
C THR A 17 -1.61 -4.82 2.72
N GLY A 18 -1.09 -3.60 2.78
CA GLY A 18 -0.91 -2.87 4.03
C GLY A 18 -2.17 -2.91 4.89
N CYS A 19 -1.97 -3.05 6.21
CA CYS A 19 -3.02 -2.85 7.20
C CYS A 19 -2.86 -1.47 7.84
N VAL A 20 -3.95 -0.91 8.32
CA VAL A 20 -3.95 0.32 9.12
C VAL A 20 -4.71 0.11 10.40
N CYS A 21 -4.23 0.72 11.47
CA CYS A 21 -4.93 0.77 12.75
C CYS A 21 -5.52 2.17 12.90
N LEU A 22 -6.84 2.28 12.87
CA LEU A 22 -7.55 3.55 12.95
C LEU A 22 -8.81 3.39 13.80
N ASN A 23 -9.04 4.34 14.71
CA ASN A 23 -10.23 4.38 15.58
C ASN A 23 -10.46 3.07 16.37
N GLY A 24 -9.40 2.43 16.85
CA GLY A 24 -9.49 1.18 17.62
C GLY A 24 -9.83 -0.05 16.79
N ALA A 25 -9.70 0.01 15.46
CA ALA A 25 -9.90 -1.12 14.58
C ALA A 25 -8.72 -1.30 13.63
N ILE A 26 -8.51 -2.54 13.19
CA ILE A 26 -7.50 -2.91 12.18
C ILE A 26 -8.21 -3.14 10.86
N HIS A 27 -7.76 -2.48 9.80
CA HIS A 27 -8.34 -2.55 8.46
C HIS A 27 -7.33 -3.12 7.46
N TRP A 28 -7.74 -4.09 6.65
CA TRP A 28 -6.95 -4.64 5.54
C TRP A 28 -7.85 -5.07 4.38
N ILE A 29 -7.28 -5.18 3.17
CA ILE A 29 -8.02 -5.65 2.00
C ILE A 29 -7.96 -7.17 1.93
N HIS A 30 -9.12 -7.80 1.76
CA HIS A 30 -9.20 -9.19 1.34
C HIS A 30 -9.18 -9.26 -0.20
N GLU A 31 -8.04 -9.63 -0.78
CA GLU A 31 -7.78 -9.51 -2.22
C GLU A 31 -8.75 -10.31 -3.10
N THR A 32 -9.22 -11.48 -2.63
CA THR A 32 -10.10 -12.34 -3.43
C THR A 32 -11.53 -11.83 -3.44
N GLN A 33 -12.04 -11.38 -2.28
CA GLN A 33 -13.41 -10.89 -2.17
C GLN A 33 -13.53 -9.39 -2.52
N LYS A 34 -12.41 -8.67 -2.65
CA LYS A 34 -12.38 -7.23 -2.94
C LYS A 34 -13.22 -6.43 -1.94
N VAL A 35 -12.97 -6.70 -0.65
CA VAL A 35 -13.60 -6.00 0.47
C VAL A 35 -12.53 -5.59 1.47
N ILE A 36 -12.85 -4.62 2.33
CA ILE A 36 -12.04 -4.31 3.50
C ILE A 36 -12.58 -5.14 4.66
N VAL A 37 -11.71 -5.93 5.27
CA VAL A 37 -11.98 -6.61 6.52
C VAL A 37 -11.55 -5.69 7.66
N VAL A 38 -12.42 -5.59 8.65
CA VAL A 38 -12.23 -4.74 9.82
C VAL A 38 -12.33 -5.62 11.05
N PHE A 39 -11.29 -5.60 11.88
CA PHE A 39 -11.33 -6.18 13.21
C PHE A 39 -11.43 -5.06 14.24
N ASP A 40 -12.55 -5.00 14.95
CA ASP A 40 -12.74 -4.09 16.08
C ASP A 40 -12.00 -4.65 17.29
N VAL A 41 -10.99 -3.92 17.79
CA VAL A 41 -10.14 -4.41 18.88
C VAL A 41 -10.88 -4.42 20.21
N LYS A 42 -11.82 -3.49 20.41
CA LYS A 42 -12.55 -3.35 21.68
C LYS A 42 -13.64 -4.40 21.81
N GLU A 43 -14.42 -4.58 20.74
CA GLU A 43 -15.54 -5.52 20.71
C GLU A 43 -15.11 -6.93 20.26
N GLU A 44 -13.85 -7.10 19.84
CA GLU A 44 -13.26 -8.35 19.35
C GLU A 44 -14.08 -9.00 18.21
N THR A 45 -14.64 -8.17 17.33
CA THR A 45 -15.53 -8.62 16.25
C THR A 45 -15.00 -8.26 14.87
N PHE A 46 -15.32 -9.11 13.90
CA PHE A 46 -15.06 -8.85 12.50
C PHE A 46 -16.29 -8.21 11.85
N ARG A 47 -16.03 -7.28 10.95
CA ARG A 47 -17.03 -6.77 10.00
C ARG A 47 -16.37 -6.48 8.65
N VAL A 48 -17.22 -6.27 7.66
CA VAL A 48 -16.79 -6.06 6.29
C VAL A 48 -17.27 -4.69 5.82
N VAL A 49 -16.39 -3.96 5.15
CA VAL A 49 -16.71 -2.72 4.46
C VAL A 49 -16.55 -2.97 2.96
N PRO A 50 -17.60 -2.76 2.15
CA PRO A 50 -17.51 -2.89 0.71
C PRO A 50 -16.60 -1.81 0.12
N LEU A 51 -15.85 -2.18 -0.92
CA LEU A 51 -15.14 -1.20 -1.74
C LEU A 51 -16.15 -0.42 -2.62
N PRO A 52 -15.80 0.79 -3.08
CA PRO A 52 -16.66 1.55 -4.00
C PRO A 52 -16.96 0.75 -5.28
N ASP A 53 -18.16 0.89 -5.85
CA ASP A 53 -18.52 0.18 -7.09
C ASP A 53 -17.56 0.47 -8.26
N GLU A 54 -17.07 1.72 -8.33
CA GLU A 54 -16.06 2.12 -9.31
C GLU A 54 -14.74 1.35 -9.16
N TYR A 55 -14.37 0.96 -7.94
CA TYR A 55 -13.18 0.15 -7.71
C TYR A 55 -13.29 -1.18 -8.45
N ALA A 56 -14.45 -1.84 -8.34
CA ALA A 56 -14.71 -3.09 -9.02
C ALA A 56 -14.52 -2.90 -10.54
N GLN A 57 -15.16 -1.90 -11.14
CA GLN A 57 -15.00 -1.58 -12.57
C GLN A 57 -13.56 -1.28 -12.99
N GLU A 58 -12.82 -0.59 -12.12
CA GLU A 58 -11.44 -0.19 -12.34
C GLU A 58 -10.43 -1.34 -12.18
N PHE A 59 -10.80 -2.43 -11.50
CA PHE A 59 -9.95 -3.61 -11.25
C PHE A 59 -10.56 -4.93 -11.73
N HIS A 60 -11.70 -4.89 -12.44
CA HIS A 60 -12.22 -6.04 -13.17
C HIS A 60 -11.32 -6.30 -14.39
N LEU A 61 -10.89 -7.55 -14.54
CA LEU A 61 -10.01 -8.09 -15.60
C LEU A 61 -8.50 -7.86 -15.43
N ASP A 62 -7.91 -8.48 -14.41
CA ASP A 62 -6.55 -9.01 -14.58
C ASP A 62 -6.55 -10.50 -14.96
N ASN A 63 -7.69 -11.17 -15.12
CA ASN A 63 -7.74 -12.64 -15.28
C ASN A 63 -7.06 -13.17 -16.57
N HIS A 64 -6.10 -14.09 -16.34
CA HIS A 64 -5.57 -15.12 -17.25
C HIS A 64 -4.58 -14.77 -18.38
N GLY A 65 -3.54 -13.98 -18.11
CA GLY A 65 -2.36 -13.91 -19.00
C GLY A 65 -1.05 -14.10 -18.25
N HIS A 66 -0.10 -14.86 -18.82
CA HIS A 66 1.24 -15.14 -18.26
C HIS A 66 2.16 -13.91 -18.11
N ASN A 67 1.66 -12.69 -18.33
CA ASN A 67 2.44 -11.45 -18.29
C ASN A 67 1.75 -10.40 -17.40
N ARG A 68 1.58 -10.73 -16.11
CA ARG A 68 0.84 -9.93 -15.13
C ARG A 68 1.79 -9.04 -14.33
N VAL A 69 1.64 -7.73 -14.50
CA VAL A 69 1.94 -6.75 -13.46
C VAL A 69 0.65 -6.58 -12.67
N ALA A 70 0.54 -7.22 -11.52
CA ALA A 70 -0.62 -7.05 -10.64
C ALA A 70 -0.66 -5.60 -10.15
N CYS A 71 -1.81 -4.92 -10.32
CA CYS A 71 -2.04 -3.66 -9.62
C CYS A 71 -2.34 -4.00 -8.16
N HIS A 72 -1.37 -3.81 -7.27
CA HIS A 72 -1.56 -4.07 -5.85
C HIS A 72 -2.31 -2.91 -5.21
N ALA A 73 -3.47 -3.20 -4.64
CA ALA A 73 -4.19 -2.26 -3.81
C ALA A 73 -3.75 -2.43 -2.36
N SER A 74 -3.64 -1.33 -1.62
CA SER A 74 -3.30 -1.34 -0.19
C SER A 74 -4.23 -0.44 0.61
N VAL A 75 -4.50 -0.80 1.85
CA VAL A 75 -5.16 0.11 2.79
C VAL A 75 -4.12 1.10 3.30
N VAL A 76 -4.52 2.36 3.43
CA VAL A 76 -3.67 3.47 3.87
C VAL A 76 -4.49 4.44 4.72
N GLU A 77 -3.86 5.11 5.69
CA GLU A 77 -4.51 6.17 6.45
C GLU A 77 -4.42 7.48 5.68
N VAL A 78 -5.52 8.21 5.59
CA VAL A 78 -5.58 9.51 4.89
C VAL A 78 -6.41 10.50 5.70
N GLU A 79 -5.78 11.49 6.30
CA GLU A 79 -6.43 12.53 7.10
C GLU A 79 -7.41 11.97 8.16
N GLY A 80 -6.99 10.93 8.87
CA GLY A 80 -7.80 10.22 9.86
C GLY A 80 -8.93 9.36 9.28
N CYS A 81 -8.92 9.11 7.96
CA CYS A 81 -9.87 8.24 7.26
C CYS A 81 -9.18 6.98 6.75
N VAL A 82 -9.97 5.94 6.49
CA VAL A 82 -9.48 4.74 5.77
C VAL A 82 -9.43 5.05 4.29
N GLY A 83 -8.26 4.87 3.69
CA GLY A 83 -8.01 5.00 2.27
C GLY A 83 -7.70 3.66 1.61
N VAL A 84 -8.08 3.52 0.34
CA VAL A 84 -7.68 2.44 -0.54
C VAL A 84 -6.84 3.04 -1.65
N PHE A 85 -5.56 2.74 -1.62
CA PHE A 85 -4.59 3.17 -2.61
C PHE A 85 -4.42 2.08 -3.66
N ALA A 86 -4.36 2.47 -4.93
CA ALA A 86 -4.00 1.56 -5.99
C ALA A 86 -3.06 2.21 -7.01
N ASP A 87 -1.93 1.53 -7.23
CA ASP A 87 -0.92 1.95 -8.19
C ASP A 87 -1.28 1.48 -9.61
N LYS A 88 -1.57 2.44 -10.49
CA LYS A 88 -1.77 2.21 -11.94
C LYS A 88 -0.71 2.92 -12.78
N SER A 89 0.37 3.39 -12.17
CA SER A 89 1.37 4.25 -12.80
C SER A 89 2.04 3.56 -14.00
N LEU A 90 2.34 2.26 -13.89
CA LEU A 90 2.96 1.44 -14.94
C LEU A 90 2.17 1.43 -16.26
N ARG A 91 0.83 1.43 -16.21
CA ARG A 91 -0.02 1.30 -17.40
C ARG A 91 -0.71 2.60 -17.81
N GLN A 92 -1.06 3.42 -16.83
CA GLN A 92 -1.97 4.55 -17.02
C GLN A 92 -1.38 5.87 -16.49
N ASN A 93 -0.12 5.87 -16.03
CA ASN A 93 0.55 7.04 -15.45
C ASN A 93 -0.28 7.76 -14.37
N LYS A 94 -1.08 6.98 -13.63
CA LYS A 94 -1.98 7.49 -12.61
C LYS A 94 -1.96 6.60 -11.38
N ILE A 95 -2.24 7.21 -10.25
CA ILE A 95 -2.48 6.59 -8.97
C ILE A 95 -3.92 6.93 -8.62
N VAL A 96 -4.67 5.96 -8.08
CA VAL A 96 -6.05 6.19 -7.66
C VAL A 96 -6.15 5.92 -6.18
N LEU A 97 -6.78 6.85 -5.46
CA LEU A 97 -7.00 6.80 -4.03
C LEU A 97 -8.49 6.99 -3.75
N TRP A 98 -9.10 6.03 -3.06
CA TRP A 98 -10.45 6.16 -2.53
C TRP A 98 -10.38 6.41 -1.03
N ILE A 99 -11.06 7.44 -0.53
CA ILE A 99 -11.04 7.84 0.87
C ILE A 99 -12.45 7.68 1.44
N LEU A 100 -12.59 6.89 2.50
CA LEU A 100 -13.85 6.68 3.20
C LEU A 100 -14.13 7.88 4.11
N LYS A 101 -14.78 8.92 3.57
CA LYS A 101 -15.04 10.19 4.26
C LYS A 101 -16.20 10.11 5.26
N ASP A 102 -17.21 9.27 4.97
CA ASP A 102 -18.27 8.95 5.92
C ASP A 102 -18.26 7.44 6.18
N TYR A 103 -17.80 7.08 7.37
CA TYR A 103 -17.63 5.70 7.75
C TYR A 103 -18.97 4.99 8.03
N GLN A 104 -19.97 5.72 8.53
CA GLN A 104 -21.28 5.16 8.87
C GLN A 104 -22.13 4.94 7.63
N ASN A 105 -22.12 5.89 6.70
CA ASN A 105 -22.92 5.83 5.48
C ASN A 105 -22.14 5.26 4.28
N LEU A 106 -20.88 4.86 4.49
CA LEU A 106 -20.00 4.28 3.47
C LEU A 106 -19.79 5.21 2.27
N VAL A 107 -19.62 6.51 2.52
CA VAL A 107 -19.39 7.51 1.47
C VAL A 107 -17.91 7.59 1.14
N TRP A 108 -17.59 7.30 -0.12
CA TRP A 108 -16.25 7.33 -0.67
C TRP A 108 -16.01 8.60 -1.49
N ALA A 109 -14.87 9.25 -1.27
CA ALA A 109 -14.32 10.26 -2.16
C ALA A 109 -13.20 9.65 -3.00
N LYS A 110 -13.10 10.04 -4.27
CA LYS A 110 -12.08 9.54 -5.18
C LYS A 110 -11.10 10.66 -5.54
N GLU A 111 -9.82 10.35 -5.44
CA GLU A 111 -8.71 11.20 -5.79
C GLU A 111 -7.87 10.51 -6.88
N THR A 112 -7.55 11.23 -7.96
CA THR A 112 -6.71 10.72 -9.04
C THR A 112 -5.45 11.55 -9.14
N ILE A 113 -4.34 10.87 -8.88
CA ILE A 113 -3.03 11.47 -8.72
C ILE A 113 -2.20 11.16 -9.98
N THR A 114 -1.78 12.19 -10.71
CA THR A 114 -0.93 12.01 -11.90
C THR A 114 0.48 11.61 -11.48
N ALA A 115 0.95 10.43 -11.91
CA ALA A 115 2.29 9.98 -11.55
C ALA A 115 3.36 10.92 -12.14
N VAL A 116 4.27 11.40 -11.28
CA VAL A 116 5.28 12.43 -11.61
C VAL A 116 6.32 11.94 -12.61
N MET A 117 6.47 10.63 -12.78
CA MET A 117 7.45 10.01 -13.67
C MET A 117 6.80 8.86 -14.44
N PRO A 118 7.23 8.57 -15.68
CA PRO A 118 6.88 7.32 -16.33
C PRO A 118 7.56 6.19 -15.55
N ILE A 119 6.84 5.64 -14.58
CA ILE A 119 7.25 4.50 -13.77
C ILE A 119 7.26 3.29 -14.69
N ARG A 120 8.27 3.15 -15.54
CA ARG A 120 8.47 1.99 -16.42
C ARG A 120 9.31 0.90 -15.75
N GLU A 121 9.95 1.25 -14.63
CA GLU A 121 10.92 0.41 -13.93
C GLU A 121 10.72 0.47 -12.40
N GLY A 122 9.49 0.61 -11.90
CA GLY A 122 9.25 0.70 -10.46
C GLY A 122 7.79 0.50 -10.03
N TYR A 123 7.50 0.81 -8.77
CA TYR A 123 6.15 0.89 -8.22
C TYR A 123 6.06 1.97 -7.14
N VAL A 124 4.84 2.42 -6.85
CA VAL A 124 4.56 3.39 -5.78
C VAL A 124 3.85 2.69 -4.62
N LYS A 125 4.27 3.00 -3.40
CA LYS A 125 3.58 2.62 -2.18
C LYS A 125 3.10 3.89 -1.47
N ALA A 126 1.82 3.96 -1.11
CA ALA A 126 1.36 4.99 -0.18
C ALA A 126 1.73 4.61 1.26
N LEU A 127 2.19 5.60 2.01
CA LEU A 127 2.59 5.44 3.41
C LEU A 127 1.56 6.01 4.37
N GLY A 128 0.73 6.94 3.90
CA GLY A 128 -0.29 7.62 4.68
C GLY A 128 -0.09 9.12 4.73
N THR A 129 -0.99 9.81 5.43
CA THR A 129 -0.88 11.25 5.62
C THR A 129 0.11 11.53 6.76
N ILE A 130 1.02 12.49 6.54
CA ILE A 130 1.93 12.93 7.60
C ILE A 130 1.33 14.11 8.38
N HIS A 131 1.98 14.52 9.47
CA HIS A 131 1.52 15.60 10.35
C HIS A 131 1.28 16.96 9.65
N THR A 132 1.80 17.17 8.44
CA THR A 132 1.54 18.37 7.62
C THR A 132 0.25 18.30 6.81
N GLY A 133 -0.44 17.16 6.79
CA GLY A 133 -1.60 16.90 5.93
C GLY A 133 -1.25 16.37 4.54
N GLU A 134 0.03 16.36 4.17
CA GLU A 134 0.48 15.82 2.88
C GLU A 134 0.43 14.28 2.88
N LEU A 135 0.08 13.70 1.73
CA LEU A 135 0.14 12.26 1.50
C LEU A 135 1.57 11.84 1.14
N ALA A 136 2.16 10.97 1.95
CA ALA A 136 3.49 10.43 1.70
C ALA A 136 3.43 9.21 0.76
N LEU A 137 4.21 9.26 -0.31
CA LEU A 137 4.34 8.20 -1.31
C LEU A 137 5.82 7.79 -1.45
N ALA A 138 6.10 6.51 -1.31
CA ALA A 138 7.42 5.93 -1.57
C ALA A 138 7.49 5.40 -3.01
N LEU A 139 8.45 5.90 -3.79
CA LEU A 139 8.79 5.42 -5.11
C LEU A 139 9.91 4.39 -4.98
N HIS A 140 9.61 3.16 -5.36
CA HIS A 140 10.58 2.08 -5.45
C HIS A 140 10.95 1.87 -6.91
N PHE A 141 12.25 1.73 -7.18
CA PHE A 141 12.78 1.39 -8.49
C PHE A 141 13.22 -0.07 -8.46
N TYR A 142 12.87 -0.85 -9.49
CA TYR A 142 13.55 -2.09 -9.79
C TYR A 142 15.01 -1.73 -10.05
N GLY A 143 15.91 -2.13 -9.15
CA GLY A 143 17.28 -1.63 -9.21
C GLY A 143 18.10 -2.32 -10.30
N ASN A 144 19.42 -2.18 -10.21
CA ASN A 144 20.36 -2.63 -11.26
C ASN A 144 20.43 -4.15 -11.40
N THR A 145 19.95 -4.90 -10.41
CA THR A 145 19.80 -6.35 -10.49
C THR A 145 18.38 -6.73 -10.92
N PRO A 146 18.20 -7.52 -12.00
CA PRO A 146 16.90 -7.98 -12.41
C PRO A 146 16.16 -8.67 -11.26
N LYS A 147 14.93 -8.23 -10.97
CA LYS A 147 14.02 -8.76 -9.93
C LYS A 147 14.28 -8.33 -8.47
N PHE A 148 15.22 -7.42 -8.19
CA PHE A 148 15.42 -6.91 -6.84
C PHE A 148 15.14 -5.39 -6.76
N ASP A 149 14.46 -4.97 -5.70
CA ASP A 149 14.16 -3.57 -5.39
C ASP A 149 15.30 -2.95 -4.56
N ASP A 150 16.52 -2.91 -5.11
CA ASP A 150 17.74 -2.51 -4.37
C ASP A 150 18.16 -1.04 -4.57
N GLY A 151 17.42 -0.28 -5.37
CA GLY A 151 17.60 1.18 -5.49
C GLY A 151 17.08 1.92 -4.25
N PRO A 152 17.71 3.06 -3.85
CA PRO A 152 17.17 3.88 -2.78
C PRO A 152 15.77 4.39 -3.14
N PRO A 153 14.76 4.23 -2.27
CA PRO A 153 13.44 4.77 -2.55
C PRO A 153 13.48 6.30 -2.52
N LYS A 154 12.65 6.92 -3.36
CA LYS A 154 12.39 8.37 -3.29
C LYS A 154 11.10 8.61 -2.53
N LEU A 155 11.08 9.59 -1.63
CA LEU A 155 9.88 9.99 -0.92
C LEU A 155 9.26 11.21 -1.61
N LEU A 156 8.02 11.08 -2.05
CA LEU A 156 7.20 12.18 -2.52
C LEU A 156 6.21 12.57 -1.44
N LEU A 157 6.07 13.86 -1.19
CA LEU A 157 4.98 14.41 -0.42
C LEU A 157 4.01 15.08 -1.38
N TYR A 158 2.78 14.59 -1.39
CA TYR A 158 1.71 15.08 -2.25
C TYR A 158 0.72 15.89 -1.45
N ASP A 159 0.56 17.15 -1.83
CA ASP A 159 -0.46 18.02 -1.26
C ASP A 159 -1.76 17.80 -2.04
N MET A 160 -2.77 17.24 -1.35
CA MET A 160 -4.04 16.87 -1.96
C MET A 160 -4.90 18.08 -2.32
N GLU A 161 -4.66 19.26 -1.75
CA GLU A 161 -5.44 20.48 -2.03
C GLU A 161 -4.92 21.17 -3.30
N SER A 162 -3.62 21.47 -3.31
CA SER A 162 -2.91 22.13 -4.42
C SER A 162 -2.56 21.20 -5.58
N LYS A 163 -2.67 19.87 -5.38
CA LYS A 163 -2.31 18.82 -6.33
C LYS A 163 -0.83 18.87 -6.75
N GLN A 164 0.03 19.38 -5.87
CA GLN A 164 1.47 19.52 -6.12
C GLN A 164 2.28 18.47 -5.35
N TYR A 165 3.50 18.25 -5.84
CA TYR A 165 4.47 17.38 -5.20
C TYR A 165 5.67 18.17 -4.73
N ARG A 166 6.24 17.75 -3.60
CA ARG A 166 7.65 18.00 -3.29
C ARG A 166 8.38 16.68 -3.11
N ILE A 167 9.58 16.62 -3.66
CA ILE A 167 10.44 15.44 -3.62
C ILE A 167 11.42 15.61 -2.47
N LEU A 168 11.51 14.59 -1.62
CA LEU A 168 12.53 14.51 -0.59
C LEU A 168 13.61 13.53 -1.06
N ASP A 169 14.77 14.09 -1.39
CA ASP A 169 15.97 13.31 -1.68
C ASP A 169 16.70 13.02 -0.38
N PHE A 170 16.98 11.74 -0.13
CA PHE A 170 17.80 11.32 1.00
C PHE A 170 19.28 11.37 0.61
N VAL A 171 20.07 12.15 1.38
CA VAL A 171 21.53 12.10 1.27
C VAL A 171 22.02 10.96 2.16
N PHE A 172 22.44 9.87 1.53
CA PHE A 172 23.05 8.75 2.26
C PHE A 172 24.52 9.09 2.59
N PRO A 173 24.99 8.82 3.81
CA PRO A 173 26.38 9.03 4.17
C PRO A 173 27.31 8.18 3.28
N ASN A 174 28.35 8.81 2.74
CA ASN A 174 29.29 8.24 1.74
C ASN A 174 29.96 6.91 2.14
N ASN A 175 29.93 6.53 3.42
CA ASN A 175 30.51 5.29 3.95
C ASN A 175 29.50 4.14 4.09
N MET A 176 28.20 4.39 3.87
CA MET A 176 27.30 3.31 3.49
C MET A 176 27.60 3.02 2.04
N GLY A 177 28.66 2.24 1.79
CA GLY A 177 28.78 1.55 0.52
C GLY A 177 27.42 0.94 0.29
N VAL A 178 26.71 1.38 -0.77
CA VAL A 178 25.54 0.70 -1.28
C VAL A 178 26.08 -0.68 -1.62
N ALA A 179 26.09 -1.56 -0.63
CA ALA A 179 26.66 -2.88 -0.72
C ALA A 179 25.77 -3.53 -1.77
N ARG A 180 26.30 -3.64 -2.99
CA ARG A 180 25.57 -4.12 -4.16
C ARG A 180 24.81 -5.38 -3.71
N GLY A 181 23.48 -5.31 -3.72
CA GLY A 181 22.63 -6.42 -3.30
C GLY A 181 22.07 -6.41 -1.87
N ILE A 182 22.30 -5.39 -1.03
CA ILE A 182 21.51 -5.21 0.21
C ILE A 182 20.32 -4.29 -0.09
N PRO A 183 19.08 -4.80 -0.14
CA PRO A 183 17.92 -3.97 -0.40
C PRO A 183 17.69 -2.98 0.75
N MET A 184 17.63 -1.68 0.44
CA MET A 184 17.21 -0.66 1.39
C MET A 184 15.70 -0.72 1.56
N LYS A 185 15.24 -1.24 2.70
CA LYS A 185 13.81 -1.31 3.03
C LYS A 185 13.40 -0.08 3.83
N LEU A 186 12.42 0.66 3.32
CA LEU A 186 11.72 1.67 4.11
C LEU A 186 10.87 0.98 5.18
N ILE A 187 11.21 1.20 6.44
CA ILE A 187 10.38 0.80 7.58
C ILE A 187 9.40 1.95 7.84
N ALA A 188 8.15 1.77 7.43
CA ALA A 188 7.08 2.77 7.59
C ALA A 188 6.05 2.39 8.67
N SER A 189 6.19 1.21 9.27
CA SER A 189 5.41 0.75 10.41
C SER A 189 6.33 0.02 11.37
N TYR A 190 6.17 0.28 12.66
CA TYR A 190 6.78 -0.53 13.70
C TYR A 190 5.80 -1.66 14.00
N ASP A 191 6.25 -2.91 13.90
CA ASP A 191 5.58 -4.04 14.55
C ASP A 191 5.89 -3.94 16.06
N ASP A 192 5.44 -2.85 16.70
CA ASP A 192 5.52 -2.78 18.16
C ASP A 192 4.57 -3.85 18.69
N SER A 193 5.15 -4.96 19.15
CA SER A 193 4.45 -5.95 19.94
C SER A 193 3.80 -5.20 21.10
N ILE A 194 2.47 -5.21 21.16
CA ILE A 194 1.71 -4.74 22.32
C ILE A 194 2.01 -5.74 23.44
N VAL A 195 3.16 -5.60 24.09
CA VAL A 195 3.46 -6.32 25.31
C VAL A 195 2.66 -5.62 26.39
N PRO A 196 1.76 -6.31 27.13
CA PRO A 196 1.05 -5.68 28.22
C PRO A 196 2.06 -5.17 29.25
N LEU A 197 1.97 -3.88 29.59
CA LEU A 197 2.67 -3.33 30.75
C LEU A 197 2.09 -4.05 31.98
N LYS A 198 2.94 -4.83 32.65
CA LYS A 198 2.62 -5.50 33.92
C LYS A 198 2.46 -4.49 35.05
#